data_AF-A0A0F9W8P7-F1
#
_entry.id   AF-A0A0F9W8P7-F1
#
_cell.length_a   1.000
_cell.length_b   1.000
_cell.length_c   1.000
_cell.angle_alpha   90.00
_cell.angle_beta   90.00
_cell.angle_gamma   90.00
#
_symmetry.space_group_name_H-M   'P 1'
#
loop_
_entity.id
_entity.type
_entity.pdbx_description
1 polymer ?
#
loop_
_entity_poly.entity_id
_entity_poly.type
_entity_poly.pdbx_seq_one_letter_code
_entity_poly.pdbx_strand_id
1 'polypeptide(L)'
;MPALYSRRLCVEIRIEPVKRLVFIILLLSTAAQADIKVMGDGEQLIWSNNSQTVSISASSSMSASVDYLWPVADAVSGGQALLSDGSGLLSWGTPTTSTAHNILSGTHDATTNAVTRGSIIYGNSTPKWDELVIGSSGTILRSDGTDVVWSATTNITALGTIVTGTWNATAIDISSYTNLTVTGPITLTDDTVGITIAKDIVAGTGLSGGEDNVLPGADADTTLTFDATELDAIIWSDGVNASNAWTFNVSGTDHTMTAGSAKMTFSNEVEAEQLSSTDDATIADNTNTGSLYAGAAGDRVEIDAVGDVDFIGQSGLAFGEISVESNAVETTISTQDVPVQVTVFDTARHSNNTTISIANSDITILQAGHYLVTVSAAVNSVAGLGSKLELKCRVNNGSFDAIPHADRNLGGGAAEAGSITLSGIADLDTGDTIEIWIINETNTANYVVEDISMALVQIGGPIRDTMIYEDGDTMIYENGDTMAYNM
;
A
#
# COMPACT_ATOMS: atom_id res chain seq x y z
N MET A 1 -83.42 98.17 -46.94
CA MET A 1 -82.25 98.82 -47.57
C MET A 1 -81.09 97.82 -47.58
N PRO A 2 -80.24 97.85 -48.62
CA PRO A 2 -79.74 96.65 -49.28
C PRO A 2 -78.47 96.05 -48.66
N ALA A 3 -78.26 94.77 -48.93
CA ALA A 3 -77.04 94.02 -48.65
C ALA A 3 -75.82 94.68 -49.30
N LEU A 4 -74.88 95.15 -48.48
CA LEU A 4 -73.56 95.58 -48.91
C LEU A 4 -72.71 94.33 -49.20
N TYR A 5 -72.59 94.00 -50.49
CA TYR A 5 -71.60 93.04 -50.97
C TYR A 5 -70.19 93.55 -50.63
N SER A 6 -69.50 92.86 -49.73
CA SER A 6 -68.06 93.00 -49.53
C SER A 6 -67.35 92.50 -50.79
N ARG A 7 -67.03 93.43 -51.70
CA ARG A 7 -66.22 93.14 -52.88
C ARG A 7 -64.75 93.09 -52.43
N ARG A 8 -64.23 91.87 -52.19
CA ARG A 8 -62.79 91.66 -52.10
C ARG A 8 -62.18 91.92 -53.48
N LEU A 9 -61.40 92.99 -53.60
CA LEU A 9 -60.54 93.20 -54.75
C LEU A 9 -59.33 92.28 -54.59
N CYS A 10 -59.35 91.13 -55.27
CA CYS A 10 -58.15 90.31 -55.43
C CYS A 10 -57.35 90.88 -56.60
N VAL A 11 -56.20 91.49 -56.33
CA VAL A 11 -55.25 91.89 -57.36
C VAL A 11 -54.16 90.83 -57.41
N GLU A 12 -54.21 89.95 -58.39
CA GLU A 12 -53.09 89.07 -58.72
C GLU A 12 -52.10 89.87 -59.56
N ILE A 13 -50.95 90.24 -58.98
CA ILE A 13 -49.87 90.93 -59.69
C ILE A 13 -48.79 89.91 -60.02
N ARG A 14 -48.66 89.56 -61.30
CA ARG A 14 -47.58 88.72 -61.81
C ARG A 14 -46.43 89.64 -62.24
N ILE A 15 -45.31 89.62 -61.52
CA ILE A 15 -44.15 90.49 -61.79
C ILE A 15 -43.17 89.74 -62.69
N GLU A 16 -42.87 90.30 -63.86
CA GLU A 16 -41.76 89.84 -64.72
C GLU A 16 -40.44 90.56 -64.34
N PRO A 17 -39.26 89.97 -64.60
CA PRO A 17 -38.07 90.13 -63.76
C PRO A 17 -37.35 91.50 -63.74
N VAL A 18 -37.83 92.55 -64.41
CA VAL A 18 -36.96 93.74 -64.66
C VAL A 18 -37.62 95.12 -64.53
N LYS A 19 -38.73 95.30 -63.82
CA LYS A 19 -39.26 96.67 -63.57
C LYS A 19 -39.63 96.92 -62.12
N ARG A 20 -39.06 98.00 -61.57
CA ARG A 20 -39.38 98.57 -60.25
C ARG A 20 -40.86 98.95 -60.20
N LEU A 21 -41.60 98.36 -59.29
CA LEU A 21 -43.00 98.70 -59.01
C LEU A 21 -43.03 99.85 -58.00
N VAL A 22 -43.49 101.03 -58.41
CA VAL A 22 -43.77 102.17 -57.52
C VAL A 22 -45.24 102.12 -57.14
N PHE A 23 -45.54 101.79 -55.88
CA PHE A 23 -46.89 101.82 -55.34
C PHE A 23 -47.25 103.26 -54.96
N ILE A 24 -48.14 103.91 -55.71
CA ILE A 24 -48.85 105.12 -55.26
C ILE A 24 -50.23 104.66 -54.81
N ILE A 25 -50.41 104.46 -53.50
CA ILE A 25 -51.73 104.23 -52.91
C ILE A 25 -52.46 105.58 -52.93
N LEU A 26 -53.25 105.81 -53.97
CA LEU A 26 -54.19 106.94 -54.02
C LEU A 26 -55.33 106.63 -53.04
N LEU A 27 -55.51 107.52 -52.05
CA LEU A 27 -56.46 107.44 -50.94
C LEU A 27 -57.87 106.98 -51.37
N LEU A 28 -58.23 105.74 -51.01
CA LEU A 28 -59.62 105.29 -50.90
C LEU A 28 -60.01 105.37 -49.42
N SER A 29 -60.97 106.23 -49.10
CA SER A 29 -61.29 106.73 -47.74
C SER A 29 -62.18 105.82 -46.89
N THR A 30 -62.13 104.49 -47.05
CA THR A 30 -62.83 103.54 -46.18
C THR A 30 -62.01 102.26 -45.99
N ALA A 31 -61.84 101.82 -44.74
CA ALA A 31 -60.99 100.72 -44.28
C ALA A 31 -60.95 99.51 -45.23
N ALA A 32 -59.86 99.40 -45.99
CA ALA A 32 -59.51 98.21 -46.74
C ALA A 32 -58.32 97.54 -46.06
N GLN A 33 -58.50 96.30 -45.62
CA GLN A 33 -57.41 95.44 -45.16
C GLN A 33 -56.79 94.79 -46.40
N ALA A 34 -55.50 95.01 -46.61
CA ALA A 34 -54.74 94.36 -47.67
C ALA A 34 -53.71 93.43 -47.03
N ASP A 35 -53.81 92.14 -47.29
CA ASP A 35 -52.79 91.18 -46.93
C ASP A 35 -51.68 91.23 -47.98
N ILE A 36 -50.48 91.63 -47.58
CA ILE A 36 -49.30 91.49 -48.42
C ILE A 36 -48.72 90.11 -48.17
N LYS A 37 -48.93 89.20 -49.12
CA LYS A 37 -48.35 87.85 -49.08
C LYS A 37 -47.18 87.78 -50.06
N VAL A 38 -45.96 87.77 -49.55
CA VAL A 38 -44.76 87.47 -50.34
C VAL A 38 -44.70 85.95 -50.50
N MET A 39 -44.65 85.44 -51.73
CA MET A 39 -44.65 84.00 -52.02
C MET A 39 -43.46 83.65 -52.90
N GLY A 40 -42.44 83.03 -52.32
CA GLY A 40 -41.26 82.52 -53.01
C GLY A 40 -40.22 82.09 -51.97
N ASP A 41 -39.54 80.97 -52.20
CA ASP A 41 -38.47 80.49 -51.31
C ASP A 41 -37.24 81.39 -51.51
N GLY A 42 -36.80 82.07 -50.44
CA GLY A 42 -35.69 83.03 -50.50
C GLY A 42 -36.05 84.48 -50.89
N GLU A 43 -37.33 84.83 -51.04
CA GLU A 43 -37.74 86.23 -51.24
C GLU A 43 -37.70 87.03 -49.92
N GLN A 44 -37.02 88.19 -49.93
CA GLN A 44 -36.91 89.07 -48.78
C GLN A 44 -37.93 90.20 -48.85
N LEU A 45 -38.71 90.41 -47.78
CA LEU A 45 -39.45 91.65 -47.58
C LEU A 45 -38.47 92.72 -47.11
N ILE A 46 -37.84 93.43 -48.04
CA ILE A 46 -36.89 94.50 -47.73
C ILE A 46 -37.68 95.78 -47.44
N TRP A 47 -37.73 96.20 -46.17
CA TRP A 47 -38.15 97.54 -45.81
C TRP A 47 -36.94 98.46 -45.86
N SER A 48 -36.75 99.16 -46.99
CA SER A 48 -35.74 100.21 -47.14
C SER A 48 -36.18 101.49 -46.41
N ASN A 49 -36.35 101.37 -45.09
CA ASN A 49 -36.69 102.44 -44.20
C ASN A 49 -35.43 102.78 -43.41
N ASN A 50 -35.01 104.05 -43.41
CA ASN A 50 -33.89 104.53 -42.57
C ASN A 50 -34.27 104.61 -41.07
N SER A 51 -35.28 103.85 -40.64
CA SER A 51 -35.80 103.76 -39.28
C SER A 51 -35.46 102.39 -38.71
N GLN A 52 -35.04 102.40 -37.45
CA GLN A 52 -34.71 101.20 -36.66
C GLN A 52 -35.95 100.52 -36.06
N THR A 53 -37.15 101.00 -36.41
CA THR A 53 -38.41 100.50 -35.85
C THR A 53 -39.08 99.53 -36.81
N VAL A 54 -39.28 98.29 -36.33
CA VAL A 54 -40.17 97.31 -36.96
C VAL A 54 -41.39 97.18 -36.06
N SER A 55 -42.53 97.70 -36.54
CA SER A 55 -43.81 97.57 -35.85
C SER A 55 -44.53 96.33 -36.34
N ILE A 56 -44.76 95.37 -35.43
CA ILE A 56 -45.66 94.24 -35.69
C ILE A 56 -47.01 94.64 -35.11
N SER A 57 -47.99 94.85 -35.98
CA SER A 57 -49.34 95.21 -35.53
C SER A 57 -49.92 94.08 -34.70
N ALA A 58 -50.57 94.44 -33.58
CA ALA A 58 -51.24 93.48 -32.73
C ALA A 58 -52.20 92.59 -33.53
N SER A 59 -52.11 91.28 -33.33
CA SER A 59 -53.21 90.38 -33.68
C SER A 59 -54.35 90.55 -32.68
N SER A 60 -55.51 89.95 -32.94
CA SER A 60 -56.64 89.95 -32.00
C SER A 60 -56.32 89.31 -30.63
N SER A 61 -55.17 88.65 -30.47
CA SER A 61 -54.69 88.08 -29.21
C SER A 61 -53.65 88.94 -28.49
N MET A 62 -53.28 90.11 -29.01
CA MET A 62 -52.38 91.07 -28.36
C MET A 62 -53.14 92.34 -27.98
N SER A 63 -52.88 92.88 -26.79
CA SER A 63 -53.56 94.08 -26.27
C SER A 63 -53.08 95.40 -26.89
N ALA A 64 -51.87 95.41 -27.46
CA ALA A 64 -51.30 96.54 -28.18
C ALA A 64 -50.25 96.06 -29.19
N SER A 65 -50.04 96.84 -30.25
CA SER A 65 -48.92 96.61 -31.16
C SER A 65 -47.61 96.76 -30.40
N VAL A 66 -46.61 95.97 -30.77
CA VAL A 66 -45.27 96.06 -30.17
C VAL A 66 -44.33 96.64 -31.21
N ASP A 67 -43.71 97.75 -30.84
CA ASP A 67 -42.65 98.36 -31.62
C ASP A 67 -41.33 97.78 -31.12
N TYR A 68 -40.69 96.95 -31.95
CA TYR A 68 -39.33 96.51 -31.68
C TYR A 68 -38.36 97.54 -32.22
N LEU A 69 -37.66 98.20 -31.30
CA LEU A 69 -36.55 99.08 -31.64
C LEU A 69 -35.29 98.23 -31.76
N TRP A 70 -34.81 98.07 -32.98
CA TRP A 70 -33.56 97.35 -33.25
C TRP A 70 -32.37 98.20 -32.79
N PRO A 71 -31.29 97.57 -32.27
CA PRO A 71 -30.07 98.29 -31.95
C PRO A 71 -29.51 99.03 -33.17
N VAL A 72 -28.97 100.22 -32.94
CA VAL A 72 -28.43 101.10 -34.00
C VAL A 72 -27.18 100.56 -34.69
N ALA A 73 -26.58 99.51 -34.12
CA ALA A 73 -25.35 98.87 -34.58
C ALA A 73 -25.45 97.35 -34.37
N ASP A 74 -24.66 96.60 -35.13
CA ASP A 74 -24.43 95.17 -34.86
C ASP A 74 -23.73 94.98 -33.50
N ALA A 75 -23.71 93.75 -32.99
CA ALA A 75 -22.97 93.38 -31.80
C ALA A 75 -21.52 93.86 -31.92
N VAL A 76 -21.08 94.68 -30.95
CA VAL A 76 -19.74 95.27 -30.95
C VAL A 76 -18.64 94.22 -30.70
N SER A 77 -19.01 93.01 -30.29
CA SER A 77 -18.14 91.84 -30.15
C SER A 77 -18.89 90.53 -30.42
N GLY A 78 -18.19 89.51 -30.95
CA GLY A 78 -18.75 88.18 -31.12
C GLY A 78 -19.17 87.56 -29.77
N GLY A 79 -20.34 86.91 -29.73
CA GLY A 79 -20.88 86.26 -28.53
C GLY A 79 -21.97 87.04 -27.79
N GLN A 80 -22.36 88.23 -28.25
CA GLN A 80 -23.56 88.91 -27.75
C GLN A 80 -24.82 88.33 -28.41
N ALA A 81 -25.94 88.32 -27.67
CA ALA A 81 -27.25 87.95 -28.19
C ALA A 81 -28.19 89.15 -28.14
N LEU A 82 -29.23 89.12 -28.99
CA LEU A 82 -30.28 90.12 -28.96
C LEU A 82 -31.21 89.80 -27.79
N LEU A 83 -31.15 90.62 -26.75
CA LEU A 83 -31.94 90.47 -25.54
C LEU A 83 -33.14 91.40 -25.62
N SER A 84 -34.32 90.88 -25.26
CA SER A 84 -35.51 91.69 -25.00
C SER A 84 -35.65 91.92 -23.51
N ASP A 85 -35.97 93.15 -23.11
CA ASP A 85 -36.30 93.49 -21.72
C ASP A 85 -37.79 93.28 -21.40
N GLY A 86 -38.56 92.71 -22.33
CA GLY A 86 -40.01 92.52 -22.19
C GLY A 86 -40.84 93.79 -22.43
N SER A 87 -40.22 94.93 -22.74
CA SER A 87 -40.89 96.22 -23.01
C SER A 87 -40.83 96.66 -24.47
N GLY A 88 -40.35 95.80 -25.37
CA GLY A 88 -40.22 96.09 -26.80
C GLY A 88 -38.87 96.67 -27.20
N LEU A 89 -37.98 97.00 -26.25
CA LEU A 89 -36.60 97.33 -26.58
C LEU A 89 -35.78 96.05 -26.80
N LEU A 90 -35.05 96.02 -27.91
CA LEU A 90 -34.05 95.00 -28.19
C LEU A 90 -32.66 95.61 -28.02
N SER A 91 -31.77 94.89 -27.35
CA SER A 91 -30.40 95.33 -27.12
C SER A 91 -29.43 94.17 -27.28
N TRP A 92 -28.23 94.43 -27.82
CA TRP A 92 -27.15 93.46 -27.79
C TRP A 92 -26.59 93.40 -26.38
N GLY A 93 -26.68 92.24 -25.74
CA GLY A 93 -26.11 92.00 -24.43
C GLY A 93 -25.35 90.69 -24.40
N THR A 94 -24.41 90.57 -23.47
CA THR A 94 -23.84 89.27 -23.13
C THR A 94 -24.97 88.42 -22.55
N PRO A 95 -25.29 87.24 -23.12
CA PRO A 95 -26.20 86.32 -22.45
C PRO A 95 -25.65 86.10 -21.04
N THR A 96 -26.47 86.21 -20.00
CA THR A 96 -26.02 85.82 -18.66
C THR A 96 -25.62 84.36 -18.75
N THR A 97 -24.31 84.10 -18.82
CA THR A 97 -23.78 82.75 -18.82
C THR A 97 -24.29 82.10 -17.54
N SER A 98 -24.83 80.89 -17.64
CA SER A 98 -25.12 80.11 -16.43
C SER A 98 -23.85 80.14 -15.59
N THR A 99 -23.93 80.62 -14.36
CA THR A 99 -22.84 80.51 -13.37
C THR A 99 -22.20 79.13 -13.52
N ALA A 100 -20.87 78.99 -13.42
CA ALA A 100 -20.29 77.65 -13.44
C ALA A 100 -20.94 76.82 -12.32
N HIS A 101 -21.83 75.88 -12.68
CA HIS A 101 -22.58 75.10 -11.71
C HIS A 101 -21.76 73.83 -11.42
N ASN A 102 -21.29 73.70 -10.18
CA ASN A 102 -20.66 72.46 -9.73
C ASN A 102 -21.70 71.32 -9.79
N ILE A 103 -21.27 70.10 -10.09
CA ILE A 103 -22.15 68.91 -10.12
C ILE A 103 -22.93 68.78 -8.81
N LEU A 104 -22.28 69.05 -7.67
CA LEU A 104 -22.88 69.06 -6.34
C LEU A 104 -23.37 70.46 -5.94
N SER A 105 -24.33 70.98 -6.69
CA SER A 105 -24.97 72.28 -6.41
C SER A 105 -26.48 72.14 -6.30
N GLY A 106 -27.11 73.03 -5.51
CA GLY A 106 -28.56 73.06 -5.35
C GLY A 106 -29.35 73.43 -6.62
N THR A 107 -28.65 73.76 -7.71
CA THR A 107 -29.24 73.97 -9.04
C THR A 107 -29.42 72.68 -9.84
N HIS A 108 -28.80 71.58 -9.41
CA HIS A 108 -28.96 70.24 -10.00
C HIS A 108 -29.74 69.31 -9.05
N ASP A 109 -30.01 68.09 -9.51
CA ASP A 109 -30.54 66.96 -8.73
C ASP A 109 -29.50 66.38 -7.76
N ALA A 110 -28.75 67.26 -7.10
CA ALA A 110 -27.67 66.92 -6.19
C ALA A 110 -27.88 67.54 -4.80
N THR A 111 -27.26 66.93 -3.80
CA THR A 111 -27.00 67.55 -2.51
C THR A 111 -25.87 68.57 -2.68
N THR A 112 -26.00 69.75 -2.07
CA THR A 112 -24.98 70.81 -2.17
C THR A 112 -23.78 70.47 -1.29
N ASN A 113 -22.68 70.03 -1.91
CA ASN A 113 -21.44 69.67 -1.22
C ASN A 113 -20.22 70.34 -1.89
N ALA A 114 -19.12 70.44 -1.15
CA ALA A 114 -17.84 70.86 -1.70
C ALA A 114 -17.09 69.65 -2.27
N VAL A 115 -16.38 69.79 -3.39
CA VAL A 115 -15.59 68.66 -3.93
C VAL A 115 -14.34 68.45 -3.07
N THR A 116 -14.22 67.28 -2.43
CA THR A 116 -12.99 66.86 -1.75
C THR A 116 -12.22 65.81 -2.57
N ARG A 117 -10.89 65.78 -2.41
CA ARG A 117 -10.02 64.91 -3.21
C ARG A 117 -10.26 63.45 -2.85
N GLY A 118 -10.45 62.61 -3.86
CA GLY A 118 -10.65 61.16 -3.69
C GLY A 118 -12.07 60.77 -3.37
N SER A 119 -12.99 61.74 -3.26
CA SER A 119 -14.42 61.47 -3.14
C SER A 119 -14.98 60.80 -4.37
N ILE A 120 -16.05 60.05 -4.13
CA ILE A 120 -16.89 59.50 -5.18
C ILE A 120 -18.25 60.19 -5.15
N ILE A 121 -18.94 60.18 -6.29
CA ILE A 121 -20.32 60.64 -6.40
C ILE A 121 -21.21 59.40 -6.41
N TYR A 122 -22.25 59.39 -5.57
CA TYR A 122 -23.22 58.31 -5.51
C TYR A 122 -24.64 58.86 -5.44
N GLY A 123 -25.64 58.05 -5.78
CA GLY A 123 -27.04 58.40 -5.56
C GLY A 123 -27.44 58.05 -4.13
N ASN A 124 -27.95 59.01 -3.38
CA ASN A 124 -28.46 58.79 -2.03
C ASN A 124 -29.94 58.36 -2.03
N SER A 125 -30.45 58.03 -0.85
CA SER A 125 -31.84 57.59 -0.63
C SER A 125 -32.94 58.63 -0.98
N THR A 126 -32.59 59.88 -1.31
CA THR A 126 -33.52 60.97 -1.66
C THR A 126 -33.58 61.28 -3.16
N PRO A 127 -33.46 60.24 -3.99
CA PRO A 127 -32.80 60.23 -5.30
C PRO A 127 -32.03 61.51 -5.70
N LYS A 128 -30.99 61.87 -4.94
CA LYS A 128 -30.07 62.95 -5.31
C LYS A 128 -28.64 62.44 -5.43
N TRP A 129 -27.85 63.07 -6.29
CA TRP A 129 -26.41 62.88 -6.32
C TRP A 129 -25.77 63.49 -5.07
N ASP A 130 -24.92 62.72 -4.39
CA ASP A 130 -24.24 63.14 -3.17
C ASP A 130 -22.76 62.78 -3.21
N GLU A 131 -21.98 63.43 -2.36
CA GLU A 131 -20.57 63.11 -2.16
C GLU A 131 -20.42 62.01 -1.11
N LEU A 132 -19.69 60.94 -1.44
CA LEU A 132 -19.08 60.10 -0.44
C LEU A 132 -17.59 60.45 -0.36
N VAL A 133 -17.23 61.17 0.70
CA VAL A 133 -15.85 61.54 1.01
C VAL A 133 -14.99 60.29 1.12
N ILE A 134 -13.74 60.36 0.63
CA ILE A 134 -12.77 59.25 0.74
C ILE A 134 -12.70 58.73 2.19
N GLY A 135 -12.71 57.40 2.34
CA GLY A 135 -12.59 56.76 3.63
C GLY A 135 -11.22 56.96 4.28
N SER A 136 -11.14 56.72 5.59
CA SER A 136 -9.86 56.68 6.30
C SER A 136 -8.98 55.52 5.78
N SER A 137 -7.67 55.58 6.04
CA SER A 137 -6.75 54.47 5.74
C SER A 137 -7.29 53.14 6.28
N GLY A 138 -7.15 52.06 5.49
CA GLY A 138 -7.63 50.72 5.86
C GLY A 138 -9.14 50.51 5.68
N THR A 139 -9.83 51.37 4.94
CA THR A 139 -11.23 51.15 4.54
C THR A 139 -11.32 50.72 3.08
N ILE A 140 -12.31 49.88 2.78
CA ILE A 140 -12.67 49.52 1.40
C ILE A 140 -14.08 50.05 1.10
N LEU A 141 -14.32 50.39 -0.16
CA LEU A 141 -15.66 50.76 -0.63
C LEU A 141 -16.49 49.49 -0.76
N ARG A 142 -17.61 49.42 -0.05
CA ARG A 142 -18.56 48.31 -0.12
C ARG A 142 -19.98 48.83 -0.29
N SER A 143 -20.88 47.99 -0.79
CA SER A 143 -22.31 48.22 -0.64
C SER A 143 -22.79 47.60 0.67
N ASP A 144 -23.65 48.29 1.41
CA ASP A 144 -24.38 47.72 2.56
C ASP A 144 -25.79 47.24 2.20
N GLY A 145 -26.12 47.19 0.90
CA GLY A 145 -27.44 46.87 0.37
C GLY A 145 -28.36 48.08 0.19
N THR A 146 -28.00 49.24 0.74
CA THR A 146 -28.72 50.51 0.54
C THR A 146 -27.86 51.53 -0.19
N ASP A 147 -26.67 51.80 0.34
CA ASP A 147 -25.75 52.81 -0.16
C ASP A 147 -24.35 52.23 -0.38
N VAL A 148 -23.48 53.03 -1.01
CA VAL A 148 -22.04 52.78 -1.00
C VAL A 148 -21.43 53.41 0.25
N VAL A 149 -20.60 52.67 0.97
CA VAL A 149 -20.01 53.10 2.22
C VAL A 149 -18.56 52.65 2.32
N TRP A 150 -17.70 53.53 2.86
CA TRP A 150 -16.37 53.13 3.31
C TRP A 150 -16.50 52.45 4.65
N SER A 151 -15.97 51.23 4.76
CA SER A 151 -16.00 50.57 6.05
C SER A 151 -14.70 49.86 6.33
N ALA A 152 -14.23 50.05 7.57
CA ALA A 152 -13.01 49.47 8.07
C ALA A 152 -13.16 47.95 7.98
N THR A 153 -12.26 47.33 7.22
CA THR A 153 -12.08 45.90 7.33
C THR A 153 -10.61 45.60 7.17
N THR A 154 -10.11 44.76 8.06
CA THR A 154 -8.82 44.13 7.87
C THR A 154 -8.92 42.94 6.93
N ASN A 155 -10.12 42.38 6.71
CA ASN A 155 -10.35 41.10 6.01
C ASN A 155 -11.60 41.09 5.12
N ILE A 156 -11.56 40.39 3.98
CA ILE A 156 -12.77 39.96 3.27
C ILE A 156 -13.19 38.62 3.88
N THR A 157 -14.29 38.58 4.63
CA THR A 157 -14.73 37.38 5.38
C THR A 157 -15.48 36.36 4.53
N ALA A 158 -15.97 36.77 3.35
CA ALA A 158 -16.54 35.88 2.36
C ALA A 158 -16.23 36.42 0.96
N LEU A 159 -15.60 35.59 0.13
CA LEU A 159 -15.56 35.76 -1.32
C LEU A 159 -16.62 34.82 -1.90
N GLY A 160 -17.30 35.22 -2.98
CA GLY A 160 -18.09 34.28 -3.77
C GLY A 160 -17.20 33.22 -4.43
N THR A 161 -17.76 32.39 -5.29
CA THR A 161 -16.97 31.46 -6.10
C THR A 161 -16.07 32.22 -7.07
N ILE A 162 -14.76 32.10 -6.91
CA ILE A 162 -13.79 32.57 -7.91
C ILE A 162 -13.73 31.50 -9.01
N VAL A 163 -14.49 31.71 -10.10
CA VAL A 163 -14.52 30.78 -11.24
C VAL A 163 -13.26 30.95 -12.11
N THR A 164 -12.78 32.18 -12.24
CA THR A 164 -11.57 32.54 -12.98
C THR A 164 -10.83 33.66 -12.25
N GLY A 165 -9.53 33.50 -11.99
CA GLY A 165 -8.70 34.56 -11.42
C GLY A 165 -7.35 34.02 -10.92
N THR A 166 -6.33 34.88 -10.95
CA THR A 166 -5.04 34.63 -10.32
C THR A 166 -5.05 35.27 -8.93
N TRP A 167 -4.85 34.47 -7.89
CA TRP A 167 -4.63 35.00 -6.54
C TRP A 167 -3.23 35.63 -6.47
N ASN A 168 -3.16 36.96 -6.48
CA ASN A 168 -1.90 37.72 -6.43
C ASN A 168 -1.55 38.24 -5.02
N ALA A 169 -2.17 37.70 -3.97
CA ALA A 169 -1.87 38.10 -2.59
C ALA A 169 -0.86 37.15 -1.94
N THR A 170 -0.63 37.30 -0.64
CA THR A 170 0.14 36.33 0.15
C THR A 170 -0.49 34.93 0.08
N ALA A 171 0.29 33.89 0.39
CA ALA A 171 -0.16 32.51 0.40
C ALA A 171 -1.50 32.34 1.15
N ILE A 172 -2.38 31.49 0.61
CA ILE A 172 -3.65 31.15 1.26
C ILE A 172 -3.31 30.27 2.46
N ASP A 173 -3.48 30.82 3.67
CA ASP A 173 -3.32 30.07 4.90
C ASP A 173 -4.56 29.22 5.15
N ILE A 174 -4.42 27.91 4.97
CA ILE A 174 -5.46 26.91 5.27
C ILE A 174 -5.29 26.28 6.66
N SER A 175 -4.26 26.65 7.43
CA SER A 175 -3.87 25.97 8.68
C SER A 175 -4.93 26.00 9.78
N SER A 176 -5.82 26.99 9.76
CA SER A 176 -6.90 27.15 10.74
C SER A 176 -8.21 26.46 10.33
N TYR A 177 -8.29 25.89 9.12
CA TYR A 177 -9.50 25.22 8.64
C TYR A 177 -9.35 23.70 8.81
N THR A 178 -10.29 23.09 9.53
CA THR A 178 -10.28 21.65 9.80
C THR A 178 -10.77 20.80 8.63
N ASN A 179 -11.43 21.40 7.64
CA ASN A 179 -12.12 20.69 6.55
C ASN A 179 -11.87 21.33 5.19
N LEU A 180 -10.70 21.13 4.58
CA LEU A 180 -10.52 21.40 3.15
C LEU A 180 -11.28 20.34 2.35
N THR A 181 -12.40 20.72 1.71
CA THR A 181 -13.12 19.84 0.79
C THR A 181 -12.75 20.21 -0.64
N VAL A 182 -12.14 19.28 -1.37
CA VAL A 182 -11.82 19.44 -2.79
C VAL A 182 -12.65 18.44 -3.58
N THR A 183 -13.52 18.92 -4.46
CA THR A 183 -14.41 18.07 -5.27
C THR A 183 -13.79 17.65 -6.61
N GLY A 184 -12.54 18.04 -6.87
CA GLY A 184 -11.76 17.68 -8.05
C GLY A 184 -10.27 17.65 -7.74
N PRO A 185 -9.40 17.32 -8.70
CA PRO A 185 -7.96 17.28 -8.47
C PRO A 185 -7.41 18.67 -8.11
N ILE A 186 -6.53 18.74 -7.12
CA ILE A 186 -5.61 19.88 -6.98
C ILE A 186 -4.42 19.59 -7.91
N THR A 187 -4.26 20.38 -8.97
CA THR A 187 -3.05 20.35 -9.80
C THR A 187 -2.08 21.39 -9.25
N LEU A 188 -0.92 20.94 -8.78
CA LEU A 188 0.20 21.79 -8.35
C LEU A 188 1.32 21.59 -9.37
N THR A 189 1.88 22.66 -9.91
CA THR A 189 2.92 22.60 -10.94
C THR A 189 4.16 23.29 -10.39
N ASP A 190 5.25 22.54 -10.27
CA ASP A 190 6.54 23.01 -9.71
C ASP A 190 6.50 23.43 -8.22
N ASP A 191 5.46 23.02 -7.47
CA ASP A 191 5.33 23.29 -6.03
C ASP A 191 5.75 22.08 -5.17
N THR A 192 6.38 22.36 -4.03
CA THR A 192 6.63 21.36 -2.98
C THR A 192 5.45 21.29 -2.01
N VAL A 193 4.81 20.12 -1.88
CA VAL A 193 3.75 19.88 -0.90
C VAL A 193 4.34 19.25 0.37
N GLY A 194 4.32 19.99 1.47
CA GLY A 194 4.54 19.41 2.79
C GLY A 194 3.23 18.87 3.37
N ILE A 195 3.11 17.55 3.53
CA ILE A 195 1.97 16.93 4.22
C ILE A 195 2.44 16.54 5.63
N THR A 196 2.03 17.29 6.64
CA THR A 196 2.19 16.90 8.04
C THR A 196 0.93 16.17 8.49
N ILE A 197 1.01 14.86 8.62
CA ILE A 197 -0.09 14.03 9.10
C ILE A 197 -0.03 13.88 10.62
N ALA A 198 -1.11 14.26 11.32
CA ALA A 198 -1.22 14.05 12.77
C ALA A 198 -1.73 12.64 13.15
N LYS A 199 -2.18 11.86 12.13
CA LYS A 199 -2.66 10.47 12.17
C LYS A 199 -2.34 9.81 10.83
N ASP A 200 -2.36 8.48 10.78
CA ASP A 200 -2.03 7.70 9.58
C ASP A 200 -2.70 8.25 8.31
N ILE A 201 -1.95 8.22 7.21
CA ILE A 201 -2.55 8.31 5.89
C ILE A 201 -3.32 7.00 5.69
N VAL A 202 -4.62 7.01 5.98
CA VAL A 202 -5.49 5.91 5.62
C VAL A 202 -5.60 5.94 4.10
N ALA A 203 -4.80 5.10 3.44
CA ALA A 203 -4.90 4.88 2.01
C ALA A 203 -6.27 4.28 1.71
N GLY A 204 -7.24 5.12 1.34
CA GLY A 204 -8.31 4.67 0.47
C GLY A 204 -7.73 4.23 -0.88
N THR A 205 -8.56 3.80 -1.80
CA THR A 205 -8.19 3.32 -3.15
C THR A 205 -7.44 4.32 -4.05
N GLY A 206 -6.94 5.45 -3.52
CA GLY A 206 -6.43 6.60 -4.25
C GLY A 206 -4.95 6.94 -4.07
N LEU A 207 -4.17 6.20 -3.28
CA LEU A 207 -2.71 6.37 -3.26
C LEU A 207 -2.06 5.38 -4.22
N SER A 208 -2.02 5.73 -5.50
CA SER A 208 -1.20 5.02 -6.50
C SER A 208 0.09 5.81 -6.71
N GLY A 209 1.18 5.37 -6.08
CA GLY A 209 2.53 5.85 -6.43
C GLY A 209 3.02 5.15 -7.69
N GLY A 210 3.72 5.87 -8.57
CA GLY A 210 4.60 5.25 -9.57
C GLY A 210 5.81 4.59 -8.91
N GLU A 211 6.78 4.13 -9.70
CA GLU A 211 7.95 3.35 -9.26
C GLU A 211 8.85 4.00 -8.17
N ASP A 212 8.55 5.22 -7.71
CA ASP A 212 9.35 5.97 -6.73
C ASP A 212 8.65 6.07 -5.36
N ASN A 213 9.25 5.38 -4.38
CA ASN A 213 9.07 5.44 -2.93
C ASN A 213 8.04 6.45 -2.40
N VAL A 214 6.88 5.95 -1.97
CA VAL A 214 5.88 6.72 -1.19
C VAL A 214 6.40 7.09 0.21
N LEU A 215 7.52 6.50 0.66
CA LEU A 215 8.18 6.81 1.94
C LEU A 215 9.69 7.05 1.72
N PRO A 216 10.13 8.28 1.43
CA PRO A 216 11.55 8.59 1.41
C PRO A 216 12.07 8.77 2.84
N GLY A 217 12.80 7.79 3.37
CA GLY A 217 13.59 8.00 4.59
C GLY A 217 13.95 6.72 5.34
N ALA A 218 15.21 6.64 5.79
CA ALA A 218 15.69 5.66 6.75
C ALA A 218 15.20 6.01 8.17
N ASP A 219 13.89 5.93 8.40
CA ASP A 219 13.33 6.05 9.74
C ASP A 219 13.04 4.66 10.30
N ALA A 220 13.54 4.42 11.53
CA ALA A 220 13.54 3.12 12.19
C ALA A 220 12.14 2.68 12.69
N ASP A 221 11.13 3.55 12.57
CA ASP A 221 9.83 3.39 13.24
C ASP A 221 8.64 3.11 12.31
N THR A 222 8.86 2.77 11.03
CA THR A 222 7.74 2.37 10.13
C THR A 222 7.33 0.91 10.40
N THR A 223 6.49 0.69 11.40
CA THR A 223 5.81 -0.61 11.56
C THR A 223 4.66 -0.70 10.56
N LEU A 224 4.94 -1.21 9.35
CA LEU A 224 3.88 -1.59 8.42
C LEU A 224 3.21 -2.85 8.97
N THR A 225 2.12 -2.67 9.72
CA THR A 225 1.33 -3.80 10.21
C THR A 225 0.48 -4.30 9.06
N PHE A 226 0.89 -5.40 8.42
CA PHE A 226 0.11 -6.08 7.40
C PHE A 226 -0.84 -7.07 8.09
N ASP A 227 -2.13 -6.73 8.17
CA ASP A 227 -3.17 -7.68 8.54
C ASP A 227 -3.74 -8.33 7.28
N ALA A 228 -3.26 -9.53 6.96
CA ALA A 228 -3.72 -10.30 5.82
C ALA A 228 -5.18 -10.76 5.94
N THR A 229 -5.78 -10.72 7.13
CA THR A 229 -7.12 -11.26 7.38
C THR A 229 -8.24 -10.28 7.03
N GLU A 230 -7.98 -8.98 7.05
CA GLU A 230 -8.98 -7.96 6.74
C GLU A 230 -9.07 -7.60 5.24
N LEU A 231 -8.20 -8.17 4.38
CA LEU A 231 -8.01 -7.66 3.01
C LEU A 231 -7.82 -8.72 1.91
N ASP A 232 -8.45 -9.88 2.02
CA ASP A 232 -8.40 -10.94 1.00
C ASP A 232 -8.90 -10.46 -0.39
N ALA A 233 -9.85 -9.52 -0.43
CA ALA A 233 -10.52 -9.11 -1.66
C ALA A 233 -9.84 -7.98 -2.46
N ILE A 234 -8.92 -7.21 -1.86
CA ILE A 234 -8.55 -5.90 -2.45
C ILE A 234 -7.15 -5.91 -3.09
N ILE A 235 -6.23 -6.81 -2.70
CA ILE A 235 -4.86 -6.67 -3.19
C ILE A 235 -4.26 -7.96 -3.80
N TRP A 236 -4.62 -9.18 -3.38
CA TRP A 236 -3.78 -10.34 -3.76
C TRP A 236 -4.47 -11.67 -4.08
N SER A 237 -5.79 -11.73 -4.28
CA SER A 237 -6.41 -12.93 -4.86
C SER A 237 -7.62 -12.60 -5.74
N ASP A 238 -7.85 -13.43 -6.74
CA ASP A 238 -9.11 -13.51 -7.50
C ASP A 238 -10.13 -14.45 -6.80
N GLY A 239 -9.95 -14.69 -5.49
CA GLY A 239 -10.67 -15.72 -4.75
C GLY A 239 -10.08 -17.13 -4.92
N VAL A 240 -8.96 -17.29 -5.63
CA VAL A 240 -8.15 -18.51 -5.68
C VAL A 240 -6.77 -18.22 -5.08
N ASN A 241 -6.29 -19.13 -4.22
CA ASN A 241 -5.08 -18.98 -3.43
C ASN A 241 -3.85 -18.66 -4.31
N ALA A 242 -3.51 -17.38 -4.46
CA ALA A 242 -2.38 -16.96 -5.29
C ALA A 242 -1.07 -17.33 -4.59
N SER A 243 -0.16 -17.98 -5.32
CA SER A 243 1.20 -18.19 -4.85
C SER A 243 1.90 -16.83 -4.77
N ASN A 244 2.06 -16.30 -3.56
CA ASN A 244 2.81 -15.07 -3.36
C ASN A 244 4.30 -15.41 -3.23
N ALA A 245 5.13 -14.86 -4.12
CA ALA A 245 6.59 -14.94 -4.02
C ALA A 245 7.11 -13.72 -3.25
N TRP A 246 7.66 -13.95 -2.05
CA TRP A 246 8.21 -12.91 -1.20
C TRP A 246 9.73 -13.00 -1.24
N THR A 247 10.37 -11.96 -1.78
CA THR A 247 11.84 -11.87 -1.79
C THR A 247 12.28 -10.88 -0.70
N PHE A 248 12.86 -11.38 0.38
CA PHE A 248 13.49 -10.55 1.40
C PHE A 248 14.95 -10.33 1.03
N ASN A 249 15.38 -9.08 0.82
CA ASN A 249 16.80 -8.78 0.68
C ASN A 249 17.46 -8.80 2.06
N VAL A 250 18.10 -9.92 2.38
CA VAL A 250 18.80 -10.15 3.65
C VAL A 250 20.32 -9.93 3.53
N SER A 251 20.79 -9.05 2.64
CA SER A 251 22.24 -8.84 2.39
C SER A 251 23.02 -8.12 3.52
N GLY A 252 22.34 -7.66 4.58
CA GLY A 252 22.95 -7.12 5.81
C GLY A 252 23.45 -8.19 6.82
N THR A 253 23.93 -7.78 8.00
CA THR A 253 24.63 -8.66 8.96
C THR A 253 23.76 -9.29 10.07
N ASP A 254 22.53 -8.82 10.30
CA ASP A 254 21.75 -9.16 11.51
C ASP A 254 20.26 -9.42 11.20
N HIS A 255 19.98 -10.32 10.25
CA HIS A 255 18.59 -10.64 9.91
C HIS A 255 18.04 -11.69 10.87
N THR A 256 16.94 -11.35 11.54
CA THR A 256 16.15 -12.30 12.32
C THR A 256 14.80 -12.46 11.66
N MET A 257 14.51 -13.66 11.15
CA MET A 257 13.15 -14.04 10.76
C MET A 257 12.53 -14.84 11.90
N THR A 258 11.60 -14.22 12.63
CA THR A 258 10.84 -14.89 13.69
C THR A 258 9.47 -15.29 13.13
N ALA A 259 9.25 -16.59 12.92
CA ALA A 259 7.89 -17.10 12.79
C ALA A 259 7.21 -16.99 14.17
N GLY A 260 5.91 -16.71 14.20
CA GLY A 260 5.14 -16.68 15.46
C GLY A 260 5.20 -18.03 16.20
N SER A 261 4.60 -18.11 17.38
CA SER A 261 4.61 -19.33 18.23
C SER A 261 3.87 -20.55 17.64
N ALA A 262 3.47 -20.50 16.37
CA ALA A 262 2.72 -21.53 15.66
C ALA A 262 3.62 -22.32 14.67
N LYS A 263 3.01 -23.24 13.92
CA LYS A 263 3.65 -24.10 12.92
C LYS A 263 3.97 -23.34 11.64
N MET A 264 5.24 -23.31 11.21
CA MET A 264 5.62 -22.97 9.83
C MET A 264 5.51 -24.24 8.97
N THR A 265 4.66 -24.23 7.93
CA THR A 265 4.50 -25.39 7.02
C THR A 265 5.03 -25.01 5.64
N PHE A 266 5.98 -25.78 5.13
CA PHE A 266 6.46 -25.69 3.76
C PHE A 266 5.74 -26.75 2.92
N SER A 267 5.26 -26.36 1.73
CA SER A 267 4.56 -27.31 0.85
C SER A 267 5.50 -28.26 0.11
N ASN A 268 6.78 -27.88 0.02
CA ASN A 268 7.86 -28.62 -0.64
C ASN A 268 9.08 -28.71 0.31
N GLU A 269 10.18 -29.25 -0.22
CA GLU A 269 11.47 -29.32 0.46
C GLU A 269 12.00 -27.94 0.87
N VAL A 270 12.65 -27.90 2.04
CA VAL A 270 13.41 -26.74 2.52
C VAL A 270 14.87 -27.01 2.24
N GLU A 271 15.40 -26.41 1.19
CA GLU A 271 16.84 -26.43 0.92
C GLU A 271 17.51 -25.29 1.70
N ALA A 272 18.43 -25.62 2.59
CA ALA A 272 19.26 -24.65 3.28
C ALA A 272 20.74 -24.95 3.00
N GLU A 273 21.36 -24.11 2.17
CA GLU A 273 22.79 -24.21 1.87
C GLU A 273 23.58 -23.53 3.00
N GLN A 274 24.56 -24.23 3.57
CA GLN A 274 25.40 -23.73 4.67
C GLN A 274 24.61 -23.32 5.91
N LEU A 275 23.98 -24.30 6.58
CA LEU A 275 23.59 -24.18 8.00
C LEU A 275 24.86 -24.16 8.89
N SER A 276 25.78 -23.24 8.59
CA SER A 276 27.01 -22.98 9.33
C SER A 276 26.65 -22.02 10.45
N SER A 277 25.97 -22.52 11.47
CA SER A 277 25.89 -21.76 12.70
C SER A 277 27.24 -21.91 13.42
N THR A 278 27.84 -20.78 13.77
CA THR A 278 28.96 -20.78 14.74
C THR A 278 28.47 -21.15 16.15
N ASP A 279 27.14 -21.20 16.34
CA ASP A 279 26.43 -21.66 17.53
C ASP A 279 25.43 -22.76 17.15
N ASP A 280 25.65 -24.00 17.59
CA ASP A 280 24.78 -25.18 17.50
C ASP A 280 23.54 -25.11 16.57
N ALA A 281 23.63 -25.75 15.40
CA ALA A 281 22.48 -25.99 14.53
C ALA A 281 21.54 -27.00 15.21
N THR A 282 20.76 -26.52 16.17
CA THR A 282 19.88 -27.38 16.97
C THR A 282 18.58 -27.58 16.20
N ILE A 283 18.41 -28.74 15.57
CA ILE A 283 17.10 -29.20 15.11
C ILE A 283 16.33 -29.66 16.36
N ALA A 284 15.86 -28.69 17.16
CA ALA A 284 15.07 -28.94 18.35
C ALA A 284 13.59 -29.09 17.96
N ASP A 285 13.16 -30.31 17.68
CA ASP A 285 11.73 -30.63 17.70
C ASP A 285 11.29 -30.76 19.17
N ASN A 286 10.47 -29.81 19.66
CA ASN A 286 9.95 -29.84 21.03
C ASN A 286 9.00 -31.02 21.30
N THR A 287 8.67 -31.83 20.28
CA THR A 287 7.80 -33.00 20.38
C THR A 287 8.50 -34.36 20.35
N ASN A 288 9.84 -34.39 20.50
CA ASN A 288 10.60 -35.60 20.86
C ASN A 288 10.70 -36.69 19.76
N THR A 289 10.50 -36.35 18.48
CA THR A 289 10.67 -37.28 17.33
C THR A 289 11.44 -36.69 16.15
N GLY A 290 12.44 -35.84 16.40
CA GLY A 290 13.35 -35.36 15.36
C GLY A 290 14.15 -36.51 14.77
N SER A 291 13.61 -37.16 13.74
CA SER A 291 14.26 -38.21 12.99
C SER A 291 14.92 -37.61 11.76
N LEU A 292 16.25 -37.78 11.63
CA LEU A 292 16.98 -37.49 10.40
C LEU A 292 16.81 -38.68 9.46
N TYR A 293 15.89 -38.57 8.51
CA TYR A 293 15.65 -39.60 7.50
C TYR A 293 16.53 -39.34 6.27
N ALA A 294 17.48 -40.23 6.00
CA ALA A 294 18.06 -40.41 4.67
C ALA A 294 17.08 -41.28 3.86
N GLY A 295 16.27 -40.64 3.01
CA GLY A 295 15.01 -41.20 2.50
C GLY A 295 15.14 -42.15 1.31
N ALA A 296 16.20 -42.03 0.49
CA ALA A 296 16.39 -42.84 -0.71
C ALA A 296 17.51 -43.88 -0.56
N ALA A 297 17.47 -44.93 -1.39
CA ALA A 297 18.56 -45.89 -1.50
C ALA A 297 19.83 -45.19 -2.00
N GLY A 298 20.87 -45.14 -1.16
CA GLY A 298 22.13 -44.44 -1.44
C GLY A 298 22.32 -43.14 -0.65
N ASP A 299 21.27 -42.62 -0.01
CA ASP A 299 21.40 -41.51 0.92
C ASP A 299 22.13 -42.00 2.18
N ARG A 300 23.14 -41.25 2.61
CA ARG A 300 23.85 -41.50 3.87
C ARG A 300 23.73 -40.28 4.76
N VAL A 301 23.56 -40.52 6.05
CA VAL A 301 23.88 -39.51 7.06
C VAL A 301 25.39 -39.57 7.27
N GLU A 302 26.09 -38.55 6.78
CA GLU A 302 27.53 -38.39 7.02
C GLU A 302 27.73 -37.58 8.29
N ILE A 303 28.31 -38.21 9.31
CA ILE A 303 28.68 -37.57 10.57
C ILE A 303 30.19 -37.32 10.52
N ASP A 304 30.60 -36.14 10.04
CA ASP A 304 32.00 -35.69 10.08
C ASP A 304 32.25 -34.95 11.40
N ALA A 305 32.36 -35.72 12.48
CA ALA A 305 32.67 -35.19 13.80
C ALA A 305 34.19 -35.11 14.00
N VAL A 306 34.69 -33.94 14.39
CA VAL A 306 36.10 -33.77 14.80
C VAL A 306 36.39 -34.45 16.15
N GLY A 307 35.34 -34.76 16.92
CA GLY A 307 35.39 -35.50 18.19
C GLY A 307 34.59 -36.81 18.14
N ASP A 308 34.35 -37.41 19.31
CA ASP A 308 33.61 -38.67 19.43
C ASP A 308 32.12 -38.49 19.09
N VAL A 309 31.51 -39.53 18.54
CA VAL A 309 30.06 -39.61 18.32
C VAL A 309 29.41 -40.18 19.58
N ASP A 310 28.83 -39.31 20.40
CA ASP A 310 28.13 -39.70 21.63
C ASP A 310 26.64 -39.97 21.38
N PHE A 311 26.19 -41.19 21.69
CA PHE A 311 24.77 -41.52 21.73
C PHE A 311 24.18 -41.14 23.10
N ILE A 312 23.56 -39.95 23.20
CA ILE A 312 22.98 -39.45 24.45
C ILE A 312 21.51 -39.88 24.57
N GLY A 313 21.19 -40.72 25.56
CA GLY A 313 19.83 -41.17 25.84
C GLY A 313 19.78 -42.57 26.45
N GLN A 314 18.59 -43.07 26.81
CA GLN A 314 18.44 -44.45 27.30
C GLN A 314 18.53 -45.49 26.18
N SER A 315 18.56 -45.07 24.91
CA SER A 315 18.50 -45.93 23.73
C SER A 315 19.67 -45.62 22.79
N GLY A 316 20.82 -46.26 23.04
CA GLY A 316 21.97 -46.27 22.13
C GLY A 316 21.86 -47.44 21.13
N LEU A 317 23.01 -48.02 20.75
CA LEU A 317 23.04 -49.26 19.97
C LEU A 317 22.27 -50.38 20.68
N ALA A 318 21.64 -51.30 19.92
CA ALA A 318 21.05 -52.48 20.54
C ALA A 318 22.17 -53.36 21.13
N PHE A 319 22.02 -53.80 22.37
CA PHE A 319 22.97 -54.69 23.03
C PHE A 319 22.27 -55.57 24.06
N GLY A 320 22.89 -56.69 24.42
CA GLY A 320 22.42 -57.60 25.46
C GLY A 320 23.57 -58.38 26.07
N GLU A 321 23.53 -58.61 27.39
CA GLU A 321 24.53 -59.40 28.11
C GLU A 321 23.86 -60.34 29.12
N ILE A 322 24.18 -61.65 29.01
CA ILE A 322 23.78 -62.68 29.95
C ILE A 322 25.02 -63.42 30.48
N SER A 323 25.05 -63.73 31.77
CA SER A 323 26.20 -64.39 32.39
C SER A 323 25.81 -65.39 33.47
N VAL A 324 26.78 -66.23 33.83
CA VAL A 324 26.82 -67.01 35.07
C VAL A 324 28.19 -66.85 35.70
N GLU A 325 28.23 -66.88 37.03
CA GLU A 325 29.48 -66.87 37.80
C GLU A 325 29.46 -68.04 38.79
N SER A 326 30.56 -68.80 38.87
CA SER A 326 30.76 -69.89 39.83
C SER A 326 29.70 -71.00 39.80
N ASN A 327 29.19 -71.35 38.62
CA ASN A 327 28.28 -72.48 38.47
C ASN A 327 29.00 -73.82 38.74
N ALA A 328 28.35 -74.68 39.52
CA ALA A 328 28.83 -76.01 39.84
C ALA A 328 27.97 -77.13 39.20
N VAL A 329 26.93 -76.77 38.45
CA VAL A 329 26.00 -77.72 37.83
C VAL A 329 26.58 -78.22 36.51
N GLU A 330 26.61 -79.55 36.36
CA GLU A 330 27.03 -80.22 35.13
C GLU A 330 26.00 -79.99 34.01
N THR A 331 26.48 -79.60 32.83
CA THR A 331 25.73 -79.71 31.58
C THR A 331 25.81 -81.15 31.12
N THR A 332 24.68 -81.85 31.15
CA THR A 332 24.60 -83.29 30.86
C THR A 332 24.68 -83.55 29.36
N ILE A 333 25.68 -84.32 28.91
CA ILE A 333 25.86 -84.71 27.51
C ILE A 333 25.54 -86.20 27.36
N SER A 334 24.35 -86.51 26.85
CA SER A 334 23.89 -87.90 26.72
C SER A 334 24.42 -88.61 25.47
N THR A 335 24.83 -87.86 24.46
CA THR A 335 25.21 -88.38 23.13
C THR A 335 26.41 -87.60 22.62
N GLN A 336 27.44 -88.32 22.16
CA GLN A 336 28.61 -87.72 21.50
C GLN A 336 28.17 -86.98 20.23
N ASP A 337 28.85 -85.88 19.89
CA ASP A 337 28.58 -85.05 18.70
C ASP A 337 27.17 -84.42 18.66
N VAL A 338 26.43 -84.43 19.78
CA VAL A 338 25.12 -83.78 19.89
C VAL A 338 25.25 -82.51 20.72
N PRO A 339 24.92 -81.34 20.14
CA PRO A 339 24.88 -80.08 20.88
C PRO A 339 23.87 -80.12 22.02
N VAL A 340 24.28 -79.63 23.19
CA VAL A 340 23.41 -79.44 24.36
C VAL A 340 23.43 -77.96 24.72
N GLN A 341 22.26 -77.37 24.98
CA GLN A 341 22.17 -75.97 25.37
C GLN A 341 22.75 -75.78 26.79
N VAL A 342 23.55 -74.73 26.96
CA VAL A 342 24.03 -74.29 28.26
C VAL A 342 22.90 -73.53 28.96
N THR A 343 22.27 -74.15 29.96
CA THR A 343 21.07 -73.65 30.63
C THR A 343 21.32 -73.09 32.05
N VAL A 344 22.60 -72.84 32.36
CA VAL A 344 23.05 -72.48 33.72
C VAL A 344 23.11 -70.98 33.96
N PHE A 345 22.72 -70.14 33.00
CA PHE A 345 22.72 -68.69 33.17
C PHE A 345 21.83 -68.28 34.35
N ASP A 346 22.31 -67.34 35.17
CA ASP A 346 21.61 -66.87 36.38
C ASP A 346 21.53 -65.34 36.50
N THR A 347 22.27 -64.63 35.65
CA THR A 347 22.42 -63.18 35.74
C THR A 347 22.08 -62.53 34.39
N ALA A 348 20.99 -61.77 34.35
CA ALA A 348 20.71 -60.83 33.28
C ALA A 348 21.39 -59.49 33.62
N ARG A 349 22.35 -59.06 32.81
CA ARG A 349 23.11 -57.83 33.04
C ARG A 349 22.45 -56.66 32.33
N HIS A 350 23.09 -56.08 31.33
CA HIS A 350 22.58 -54.90 30.64
C HIS A 350 21.92 -55.29 29.31
N SER A 351 20.83 -54.61 28.96
CA SER A 351 20.17 -54.74 27.66
C SER A 351 19.62 -53.40 27.17
N ASN A 352 19.59 -53.25 25.84
CA ASN A 352 18.90 -52.19 25.12
C ASN A 352 18.45 -52.78 23.78
N ASN A 353 17.17 -52.64 23.42
CA ASN A 353 16.56 -53.30 22.24
C ASN A 353 16.86 -54.80 22.12
N THR A 354 16.98 -55.47 23.26
CA THR A 354 17.06 -56.93 23.41
C THR A 354 16.28 -57.35 24.65
N THR A 355 15.87 -58.62 24.73
CA THR A 355 15.25 -59.20 25.94
C THR A 355 16.09 -60.37 26.42
N ILE A 356 16.57 -60.34 27.66
CA ILE A 356 17.35 -61.44 28.23
C ILE A 356 16.41 -62.40 28.97
N SER A 357 16.44 -63.69 28.64
CA SER A 357 15.67 -64.73 29.34
C SER A 357 16.60 -65.67 30.11
N ILE A 358 16.68 -65.51 31.42
CA ILE A 358 17.41 -66.44 32.30
C ILE A 358 16.77 -67.85 32.25
N ALA A 359 15.44 -67.90 32.24
CA ALA A 359 14.69 -69.16 32.25
C ALA A 359 14.92 -70.01 30.99
N ASN A 360 15.08 -69.37 29.83
CA ASN A 360 15.37 -70.04 28.58
C ASN A 360 16.87 -70.04 28.24
N SER A 361 17.69 -69.31 28.99
CA SER A 361 19.12 -69.13 28.73
C SER A 361 19.40 -68.56 27.33
N ASP A 362 18.68 -67.49 26.98
CA ASP A 362 18.75 -66.84 25.67
C ASP A 362 18.75 -65.30 25.76
N ILE A 363 19.14 -64.66 24.66
CA ILE A 363 18.90 -63.23 24.40
C ILE A 363 18.05 -63.10 23.14
N THR A 364 16.86 -62.51 23.26
CA THR A 364 15.97 -62.19 22.14
C THR A 364 16.31 -60.83 21.53
N ILE A 365 16.41 -60.76 20.21
CA ILE A 365 16.68 -59.54 19.44
C ILE A 365 15.38 -58.77 19.20
N LEU A 366 15.32 -57.49 19.55
CA LEU A 366 14.14 -56.64 19.29
C LEU A 366 14.32 -55.73 18.07
N GLN A 367 15.52 -55.69 17.50
CA GLN A 367 15.85 -54.87 16.34
C GLN A 367 16.73 -55.68 15.37
N ALA A 368 16.24 -55.90 14.16
CA ALA A 368 17.02 -56.62 13.14
C ALA A 368 18.33 -55.89 12.80
N GLY A 369 19.41 -56.63 12.55
CA GLY A 369 20.71 -56.06 12.23
C GLY A 369 21.89 -57.01 12.28
N HIS A 370 23.07 -56.43 12.10
CA HIS A 370 24.36 -57.12 12.28
C HIS A 370 24.81 -56.97 13.73
N TYR A 371 25.07 -58.09 14.39
CA TYR A 371 25.50 -58.12 15.79
C TYR A 371 26.89 -58.74 15.93
N LEU A 372 27.81 -58.03 16.59
CA LEU A 372 29.03 -58.64 17.10
C LEU A 372 28.66 -59.46 18.33
N VAL A 373 28.70 -60.78 18.20
CA VAL A 373 28.47 -61.72 19.29
C VAL A 373 29.81 -62.12 19.87
N THR A 374 29.96 -62.04 21.20
CA THR A 374 31.17 -62.46 21.91
C THR A 374 30.78 -63.34 23.09
N VAL A 375 31.43 -64.49 23.19
CA VAL A 375 31.19 -65.48 24.25
C VAL A 375 32.52 -65.84 24.87
N SER A 376 32.61 -65.82 26.20
CA SER A 376 33.78 -66.27 26.94
C SER A 376 33.33 -67.21 28.05
N ALA A 377 33.91 -68.41 28.10
CA ALA A 377 33.54 -69.44 29.06
C ALA A 377 34.77 -70.07 29.72
N ALA A 378 34.68 -70.34 31.02
CA ALA A 378 35.52 -71.25 31.76
C ALA A 378 34.78 -72.58 31.90
N VAL A 379 35.36 -73.65 31.36
CA VAL A 379 34.74 -74.97 31.29
C VAL A 379 35.66 -75.98 31.95
N ASN A 380 35.12 -76.70 32.93
CA ASN A 380 35.82 -77.78 33.63
C ASN A 380 35.41 -79.13 33.05
N SER A 381 36.39 -80.00 32.80
CA SER A 381 36.08 -81.40 32.54
C SER A 381 35.52 -82.05 33.80
N VAL A 382 34.55 -82.95 33.64
CA VAL A 382 34.07 -83.79 34.74
C VAL A 382 34.89 -85.10 34.76
N ALA A 383 34.87 -85.87 35.85
CA ALA A 383 35.64 -87.10 35.98
C ALA A 383 35.43 -88.03 34.76
N GLY A 384 36.52 -88.54 34.16
CA GLY A 384 36.43 -89.30 32.90
C GLY A 384 37.71 -89.28 32.07
N LEU A 385 37.59 -89.70 30.81
CA LEU A 385 38.66 -89.62 29.81
C LEU A 385 38.81 -88.17 29.31
N GLY A 386 39.96 -87.86 28.70
CA GLY A 386 40.13 -86.60 27.97
C GLY A 386 39.05 -86.44 26.89
N SER A 387 38.66 -85.20 26.63
CA SER A 387 37.57 -84.90 25.71
C SER A 387 37.84 -83.65 24.87
N LYS A 388 37.21 -83.58 23.70
CA LYS A 388 37.23 -82.40 22.83
C LYS A 388 35.91 -81.65 23.01
N LEU A 389 36.03 -80.51 23.68
CA LEU A 389 34.97 -79.55 23.92
C LEU A 389 34.83 -78.66 22.68
N GLU A 390 33.61 -78.46 22.19
CA GLU A 390 33.28 -77.43 21.21
C GLU A 390 32.18 -76.52 21.76
N LEU A 391 32.40 -75.21 21.68
CA LEU A 391 31.46 -74.18 22.08
C LEU A 391 30.86 -73.52 20.83
N LYS A 392 29.53 -73.38 20.82
CA LYS A 392 28.76 -72.80 19.72
C LYS A 392 27.83 -71.70 20.22
N CYS A 393 27.59 -70.74 19.35
CA CYS A 393 26.46 -69.82 19.46
C CYS A 393 25.42 -70.21 18.39
N ARG A 394 24.16 -70.35 18.78
CA ARG A 394 23.08 -70.74 17.88
C ARG A 394 21.89 -69.81 17.98
N VAL A 395 21.12 -69.77 16.90
CA VAL A 395 19.90 -68.97 16.80
C VAL A 395 18.66 -69.85 16.93
N ASN A 396 17.60 -69.32 17.54
CA ASN A 396 16.25 -69.87 17.55
C ASN A 396 16.18 -71.29 18.09
N ASN A 397 16.66 -71.48 19.32
CA ASN A 397 16.70 -72.76 20.01
C ASN A 397 17.47 -73.82 19.21
N GLY A 398 18.65 -73.44 18.74
CA GLY A 398 19.57 -74.36 18.09
C GLY A 398 19.31 -74.65 16.61
N SER A 399 18.52 -73.82 15.91
CA SER A 399 18.15 -74.03 14.51
C SER A 399 19.35 -73.94 13.56
N PHE A 400 20.26 -72.98 13.78
CA PHE A 400 21.49 -72.82 13.00
C PHE A 400 22.59 -72.16 13.84
N ASP A 401 23.84 -72.33 13.42
CA ASP A 401 25.00 -71.74 14.07
C ASP A 401 25.09 -70.24 13.69
N ALA A 402 25.10 -69.34 14.69
CA ALA A 402 25.08 -67.90 14.47
C ALA A 402 26.44 -67.35 14.01
N ILE A 403 27.52 -67.92 14.55
CA ILE A 403 28.91 -67.56 14.29
C ILE A 403 29.78 -68.82 14.32
N PRO A 404 31.03 -68.78 13.80
CA PRO A 404 31.95 -69.90 13.88
C PRO A 404 32.17 -70.40 15.31
N HIS A 405 32.30 -71.72 15.46
CA HIS A 405 32.55 -72.38 16.72
C HIS A 405 34.02 -72.29 17.15
N ALA A 406 34.29 -72.58 18.42
CA ALA A 406 35.64 -72.77 18.93
C ALA A 406 35.74 -74.12 19.65
N ASP A 407 36.85 -74.82 19.48
CA ASP A 407 37.11 -76.12 20.10
C ASP A 407 38.36 -76.11 20.99
N ARG A 408 38.35 -76.96 22.03
CA ARG A 408 39.46 -77.14 22.96
C ARG A 408 39.52 -78.58 23.45
N ASN A 409 40.72 -79.16 23.43
CA ASN A 409 40.96 -80.43 24.11
C ASN A 409 41.12 -80.19 25.62
N LEU A 410 40.39 -80.93 26.43
CA LEU A 410 40.51 -80.96 27.89
C LEU A 410 40.96 -82.35 28.34
N GLY A 411 41.94 -82.40 29.22
CA GLY A 411 42.32 -83.60 29.95
C GLY A 411 41.19 -84.12 30.84
N GLY A 412 41.15 -85.44 30.99
CA GLY A 412 40.16 -86.10 31.84
C GLY A 412 40.47 -85.99 33.33
N GLY A 413 39.52 -86.40 34.16
CA GLY A 413 39.75 -86.62 35.60
C GLY A 413 39.42 -85.45 36.52
N ALA A 414 38.54 -84.52 36.09
CA ALA A 414 38.07 -83.40 36.91
C ALA A 414 39.15 -82.44 37.44
N ALA A 415 40.32 -82.43 36.80
CA ALA A 415 41.47 -81.62 37.20
C ALA A 415 41.80 -80.51 36.20
N GLU A 416 41.13 -80.48 35.04
CA GLU A 416 41.43 -79.51 33.98
C GLU A 416 40.29 -78.52 33.78
N ALA A 417 40.66 -77.24 33.88
CA ALA A 417 39.84 -76.10 33.53
C ALA A 417 40.38 -75.49 32.23
N GLY A 418 39.49 -75.23 31.27
CA GLY A 418 39.81 -74.55 30.03
C GLY A 418 39.03 -73.26 29.88
N SER A 419 39.71 -72.18 29.51
CA SER A 419 39.04 -70.98 29.00
C SER A 419 38.86 -71.11 27.48
N ILE A 420 37.69 -70.73 26.97
CA ILE A 420 37.41 -70.67 25.54
C ILE A 420 36.63 -69.40 25.23
N THR A 421 36.99 -68.74 24.13
CA THR A 421 36.34 -67.52 23.67
C THR A 421 36.04 -67.65 22.19
N LEU A 422 34.84 -67.23 21.78
CA LEU A 422 34.47 -67.12 20.38
C LEU A 422 33.81 -65.76 20.13
N SER A 423 34.05 -65.21 18.94
CA SER A 423 33.47 -63.94 18.52
C SER A 423 33.26 -63.95 17.01
N GLY A 424 32.18 -63.32 16.57
CA GLY A 424 31.83 -63.20 15.16
C GLY A 424 30.67 -62.24 14.95
N ILE A 425 30.40 -61.94 13.68
CA ILE A 425 29.25 -61.12 13.29
C ILE A 425 28.13 -62.08 12.89
N ALA A 426 26.96 -61.92 13.50
CA ALA A 426 25.74 -62.64 13.15
C ALA A 426 24.70 -61.67 12.58
N ASP A 427 23.98 -62.12 11.56
CA ASP A 427 22.82 -61.43 11.02
C ASP A 427 21.59 -61.96 11.75
N LEU A 428 20.91 -61.08 12.48
CA LEU A 428 19.80 -61.47 13.36
C LEU A 428 18.57 -60.63 13.05
N ASP A 429 17.43 -61.30 12.96
CA ASP A 429 16.12 -60.70 12.74
C ASP A 429 15.42 -60.34 14.05
N THR A 430 14.38 -59.51 13.96
CA THR A 430 13.55 -59.21 15.14
C THR A 430 12.80 -60.46 15.58
N GLY A 431 12.96 -60.82 16.85
CA GLY A 431 12.40 -62.03 17.44
C GLY A 431 13.38 -63.21 17.50
N ASP A 432 14.54 -63.12 16.84
CA ASP A 432 15.56 -64.16 16.94
C ASP A 432 16.06 -64.30 18.37
N THR A 433 16.26 -65.54 18.83
CA THR A 433 16.93 -65.82 20.10
C THR A 433 18.34 -66.31 19.87
N ILE A 434 19.30 -65.87 20.68
CA ILE A 434 20.69 -66.31 20.65
C ILE A 434 20.98 -67.11 21.92
N GLU A 435 21.53 -68.31 21.76
CA GLU A 435 21.89 -69.21 22.87
C GLU A 435 23.28 -69.82 22.72
N ILE A 436 23.83 -70.29 23.84
CA ILE A 436 25.10 -71.02 23.86
C ILE A 436 24.87 -72.52 23.94
N TRP A 437 25.59 -73.24 23.10
CA TRP A 437 25.55 -74.70 23.01
C TRP A 437 26.94 -75.28 23.18
N ILE A 438 27.01 -76.44 23.84
CA ILE A 438 28.23 -77.19 24.11
C ILE A 438 28.14 -78.57 23.48
N ILE A 439 29.24 -79.03 22.88
CA ILE A 439 29.36 -80.36 22.27
C ILE A 439 30.59 -81.03 22.86
N ASN A 440 30.47 -82.33 23.12
CA ASN A 440 31.62 -83.20 23.33
C ASN A 440 31.79 -84.07 22.08
N GLU A 441 32.84 -83.81 21.30
CA GLU A 441 33.06 -84.48 20.01
C GLU A 441 33.71 -85.86 20.16
N THR A 442 34.07 -86.25 21.38
CA THR A 442 34.92 -87.43 21.61
C THR A 442 34.27 -88.52 22.45
N ASN A 443 33.33 -88.14 23.32
CA ASN A 443 32.62 -89.04 24.20
C ASN A 443 31.37 -88.34 24.79
N THR A 444 30.78 -88.93 25.82
CA THR A 444 29.59 -88.42 26.54
C THR A 444 29.94 -87.89 27.93
N ALA A 445 31.19 -87.47 28.17
CA ALA A 445 31.54 -86.84 29.43
C ALA A 445 30.86 -85.47 29.53
N ASN A 446 30.29 -85.19 30.69
CA ASN A 446 29.69 -83.90 30.99
C ASN A 446 30.77 -82.82 31.14
N TYR A 447 30.32 -81.57 31.14
CA TYR A 447 31.15 -80.41 31.45
C TYR A 447 30.47 -79.55 32.52
N VAL A 448 31.25 -78.88 33.35
CA VAL A 448 30.76 -77.79 34.18
C VAL A 448 31.19 -76.48 33.52
N VAL A 449 30.23 -75.71 33.01
CA VAL A 449 30.47 -74.33 32.57
C VAL A 449 30.42 -73.47 33.82
N GLU A 450 31.59 -73.15 34.38
CA GLU A 450 31.71 -72.51 35.70
C GLU A 450 31.40 -71.02 35.60
N ASP A 451 32.11 -70.32 34.71
CA ASP A 451 31.87 -68.92 34.40
C ASP A 451 31.57 -68.82 32.91
N ILE A 452 30.50 -68.15 32.51
CA ILE A 452 30.26 -67.81 31.10
C ILE A 452 29.62 -66.44 30.99
N SER A 453 30.07 -65.67 30.02
CA SER A 453 29.39 -64.46 29.57
C SER A 453 29.14 -64.53 28.07
N MET A 454 27.96 -64.10 27.66
CA MET A 454 27.59 -63.86 26.28
C MET A 454 27.13 -62.41 26.16
N ALA A 455 27.80 -61.65 25.31
CA ALA A 455 27.47 -60.27 25.00
C ALA A 455 27.25 -60.12 23.49
N LEU A 456 26.25 -59.34 23.12
CA LEU A 456 25.98 -58.95 21.74
C LEU A 456 25.78 -57.44 21.64
N VAL A 457 26.34 -56.84 20.59
CA VAL A 457 26.23 -55.41 20.29
C VAL A 457 25.93 -55.24 18.81
N GLN A 458 24.91 -54.47 18.48
CA GLN A 458 24.57 -54.13 17.10
C GLN A 458 25.65 -53.21 16.53
N ILE A 459 26.25 -53.65 15.42
CA ILE A 459 27.29 -52.92 14.68
C ILE A 459 26.81 -52.48 13.29
N GLY A 460 25.62 -52.90 12.87
CA GLY A 460 25.01 -52.51 11.61
C GLY A 460 23.49 -52.70 11.59
N GLY A 461 22.82 -51.97 10.71
CA GLY A 461 21.37 -52.11 10.46
C GLY A 461 21.02 -53.46 9.80
N PRO A 462 19.72 -53.73 9.56
CA PRO A 462 19.30 -54.96 8.89
C PRO A 462 19.88 -55.03 7.48
N ILE A 463 20.23 -56.25 7.04
CA ILE A 463 20.58 -56.49 5.64
C ILE A 463 19.36 -56.11 4.80
N ARG A 464 19.49 -55.06 4.00
CA ARG A 464 18.61 -54.88 2.84
C ARG A 464 19.10 -55.88 1.81
N ASP A 465 18.57 -57.10 1.85
CA ASP A 465 19.03 -58.16 0.97
C ASP A 465 18.61 -57.82 -0.46
N THR A 466 19.49 -57.16 -1.20
CA THR A 466 19.34 -57.01 -2.64
C THR A 466 20.70 -56.82 -3.30
N MET A 467 21.56 -57.84 -3.18
CA MET A 467 22.42 -58.19 -4.30
C MET A 467 22.25 -59.67 -4.59
N ILE A 468 21.11 -60.00 -5.19
CA ILE A 468 21.00 -61.21 -6.01
C ILE A 468 21.88 -60.96 -7.23
N TYR A 469 23.09 -61.51 -7.20
CA TYR A 469 23.86 -61.72 -8.42
C TYR A 469 23.13 -62.81 -9.24
N GLU A 470 22.17 -62.40 -10.07
CA GLU A 470 21.67 -63.28 -11.12
C GLU A 470 22.63 -63.23 -12.30
N ASP A 471 23.19 -64.40 -12.58
CA ASP A 471 23.91 -64.72 -13.81
C ASP A 471 22.97 -64.50 -15.01
N GLY A 472 23.03 -63.30 -15.60
CA GLY A 472 22.46 -63.00 -16.91
C GLY A 472 21.04 -62.39 -16.93
N ASP A 473 21.02 -61.06 -17.12
CA ASP A 473 20.00 -60.26 -17.84
C ASP A 473 18.71 -59.79 -17.17
N THR A 474 18.44 -60.02 -15.87
CA THR A 474 17.32 -59.30 -15.22
C THR A 474 17.55 -59.02 -13.74
N MET A 475 17.70 -57.74 -13.37
CA MET A 475 17.62 -57.32 -11.96
C MET A 475 16.15 -57.11 -11.60
N ILE A 476 15.57 -58.04 -10.83
CA ILE A 476 14.24 -57.89 -10.25
C ILE A 476 14.42 -57.42 -8.81
N TYR A 477 14.03 -56.18 -8.52
CA TYR A 477 13.90 -55.72 -7.13
C TYR A 477 12.59 -56.25 -6.54
N GLU A 478 12.61 -56.72 -5.29
CA GLU A 478 11.42 -57.29 -4.62
C GLU A 478 10.24 -56.30 -4.50
N ASN A 479 10.46 -54.99 -4.68
CA ASN A 479 9.38 -53.99 -4.67
C ASN A 479 8.58 -53.91 -5.98
N GLY A 480 8.84 -54.77 -6.97
CA GLY A 480 8.09 -54.80 -8.23
C GLY A 480 8.45 -53.70 -9.23
N ASP A 481 9.42 -52.84 -8.89
CA ASP A 481 9.98 -51.87 -9.84
C ASP A 481 10.94 -52.57 -10.79
N THR A 482 10.47 -52.79 -12.01
CA THR A 482 11.28 -53.24 -13.14
C THR A 482 11.89 -52.01 -13.80
N MET A 483 13.15 -51.71 -13.48
CA MET A 483 13.95 -50.79 -14.29
C MET A 483 14.29 -51.51 -15.60
N ALA A 484 13.49 -51.28 -16.64
CA ALA A 484 13.83 -51.71 -17.98
C ALA A 484 15.08 -50.96 -18.44
N TYR A 485 16.24 -51.63 -18.38
CA TYR A 485 17.45 -51.15 -19.03
C TYR A 485 17.24 -51.32 -20.54
N ASN A 486 16.77 -50.26 -21.21
CA ASN A 486 16.86 -50.18 -22.66
C ASN A 486 18.34 -50.10 -23.02
N MET A 487 18.91 -51.20 -23.51
CA MET A 487 20.15 -51.15 -24.29
C MET A 487 19.95 -50.37 -25.59
#